data_AF-A0A1V5DX32-F1
#
_entry.id   AF-A0A1V5DX32-F1
#
_cell.length_a   1.000
_cell.length_b   1.000
_cell.length_c   1.000
_cell.angle_alpha   90.00
_cell.angle_beta   90.00
_cell.angle_gamma   90.00
#
_symmetry.space_group_name_H-M   'P 1'
#
loop_
_entity.id
_entity.type
_entity.pdbx_description
1 polymer ?
#
loop_
_entity_poly.entity_id
_entity_poly.type
_entity_poly.pdbx_seq_one_letter_code
_entity_poly.pdbx_strand_id
1 'polypeptide(L)'
;MPSAEITRRELFKACESLFGSDIDVSVEFLRYLKPAGVKAAYRKRAFETHPDRAVVVAGEPDFLEKRFKEINLAYQLLQTFLKAPWKYSLDETGSIYKRREPPVKTAARRKTGFAKTEPLYQGRMPSRRLLLGQYLYYAGRVSLSTLIKAIVWQRLQRPSVGSIAASWGWIEGPDILDILSSRRYGEKFGECALRRGYLSRYKLGMLLDRQRAIQPPIGKYFLEEGILTSFELYKIVEEMKRHNRKFWSC
;
A
#
# COMPACT_ATOMS: atom_id res chain seq x y z
N MET A 1 17.61 12.31 24.30
CA MET A 1 16.97 10.99 24.08
C MET A 1 17.59 10.37 22.84
N PRO A 2 18.29 9.22 22.97
CA PRO A 2 18.99 8.59 21.85
C PRO A 2 17.96 8.28 20.76
N SER A 3 18.20 8.80 19.56
CA SER A 3 17.30 8.59 18.43
C SER A 3 17.46 7.14 17.99
N ALA A 4 16.61 6.26 18.51
CA ALA A 4 16.53 4.87 18.08
C ALA A 4 16.58 4.82 16.54
N GLU A 5 17.56 4.10 16.02
CA GLU A 5 17.83 4.03 14.59
C GLU A 5 16.62 3.40 13.90
N ILE A 6 15.89 4.20 13.11
CA ILE A 6 14.70 3.70 12.41
C ILE A 6 15.17 2.76 11.30
N THR A 7 14.91 1.47 11.47
CA THR A 7 15.32 0.42 10.54
C THR A 7 14.29 0.20 9.42
N ARG A 8 14.73 -0.39 8.28
CA ARG A 8 13.83 -0.78 7.17
C ARG A 8 12.68 -1.65 7.65
N ARG A 9 12.97 -2.60 8.54
CA ARG A 9 11.97 -3.49 9.11
C ARG A 9 10.92 -2.69 9.88
N GLU A 10 11.32 -1.75 10.73
CA GLU A 10 10.39 -0.92 11.50
C GLU A 10 9.51 -0.02 10.63
N LEU A 11 10.05 0.53 9.53
CA LEU A 11 9.26 1.31 8.58
C LEU A 11 8.23 0.46 7.86
N PHE A 12 8.63 -0.73 7.42
CA PHE A 12 7.73 -1.65 6.73
C PHE A 12 6.61 -2.09 7.68
N LYS A 13 6.98 -2.45 8.90
CA LYS A 13 6.07 -2.76 9.99
C LYS A 13 5.10 -1.61 10.30
N ALA A 14 5.59 -0.37 10.36
CA ALA A 14 4.75 0.81 10.60
C ALA A 14 3.76 1.05 9.45
N CYS A 15 4.19 0.86 8.20
CA CYS A 15 3.31 0.91 7.03
C CYS A 15 2.24 -0.20 7.05
N GLU A 16 2.61 -1.43 7.40
CA GLU A 16 1.66 -2.54 7.56
C GLU A 16 0.63 -2.27 8.66
N SER A 17 1.05 -1.63 9.76
CA SER A 17 0.14 -1.29 10.86
C SER A 17 -0.87 -0.18 10.45
N LEU A 18 -0.40 0.87 9.78
CA LEU A 18 -1.24 2.00 9.37
C LEU A 18 -2.12 1.72 8.15
N PHE A 19 -1.60 1.00 7.18
CA PHE A 19 -2.26 0.83 5.90
C PHE A 19 -2.77 -0.61 5.68
N GLY A 20 -2.43 -1.53 6.60
CA GLY A 20 -2.79 -2.94 6.56
C GLY A 20 -1.64 -3.83 6.06
N SER A 21 -1.57 -5.06 6.58
CA SER A 21 -0.61 -6.10 6.15
C SER A 21 -0.87 -6.66 4.75
N ASP A 22 -1.97 -6.26 4.12
CA ASP A 22 -2.30 -6.64 2.75
C ASP A 22 -1.60 -5.77 1.71
N ILE A 23 -0.65 -4.95 2.16
CA ILE A 23 0.18 -4.07 1.34
C ILE A 23 1.50 -4.75 1.12
N ASP A 24 1.89 -4.82 -0.14
CA ASP A 24 3.27 -5.10 -0.48
C ASP A 24 4.10 -3.86 -0.16
N VAL A 25 4.52 -3.74 1.11
CA VAL A 25 5.32 -2.61 1.56
C VAL A 25 6.70 -2.76 0.96
N SER A 26 6.87 -2.09 -0.16
CA SER A 26 8.12 -2.03 -0.88
C SER A 26 8.82 -0.70 -0.63
N VAL A 27 10.06 -0.65 -1.06
CA VAL A 27 10.90 0.54 -0.96
C VAL A 27 10.36 1.67 -1.82
N GLU A 28 9.74 1.30 -2.94
CA GLU A 28 9.06 2.21 -3.84
C GLU A 28 7.79 2.79 -3.20
N PHE A 29 7.10 2.03 -2.34
CA PHE A 29 5.99 2.54 -1.54
C PHE A 29 6.47 3.63 -0.55
N LEU A 30 7.63 3.43 0.09
CA LEU A 30 8.21 4.44 0.97
C LEU A 30 8.64 5.71 0.24
N ARG A 31 9.14 5.62 -1.01
CA ARG A 31 9.51 6.80 -1.84
C ARG A 31 8.35 7.77 -2.04
N TYR A 32 7.14 7.24 -2.13
CA TYR A 32 5.95 8.01 -2.49
C TYR A 32 4.95 8.17 -1.36
N LEU A 33 5.33 7.73 -0.16
CA LEU A 33 4.58 7.96 1.05
C LEU A 33 4.47 9.47 1.29
N LYS A 34 3.29 10.06 1.07
CA LYS A 34 3.05 11.49 1.32
C LYS A 34 2.49 11.69 2.73
N PRO A 35 2.85 12.79 3.43
CA PRO A 35 2.31 13.10 4.76
C PRO A 35 0.78 13.13 4.82
N ALA A 36 0.13 13.57 3.73
CA ALA A 36 -1.33 13.57 3.61
C ALA A 36 -1.93 12.16 3.60
N GLY A 37 -1.30 11.22 2.89
CA GLY A 37 -1.74 9.82 2.86
C GLY A 37 -1.56 9.11 4.20
N VAL A 38 -0.43 9.38 4.88
CA VAL A 38 -0.18 8.88 6.25
C VAL A 38 -1.20 9.45 7.24
N LYS A 39 -1.52 10.74 7.14
CA LYS A 39 -2.57 11.37 7.97
C LYS A 39 -3.96 10.80 7.69
N ALA A 40 -4.31 10.57 6.43
CA ALA A 40 -5.60 10.01 6.06
C ALA A 40 -5.77 8.57 6.55
N ALA A 41 -4.76 7.72 6.33
CA ALA A 41 -4.74 6.36 6.85
C ALA A 41 -4.77 6.32 8.38
N TYR A 42 -4.01 7.19 9.04
CA TYR A 42 -4.05 7.35 10.49
C TYR A 42 -5.45 7.74 10.98
N ARG A 43 -6.08 8.77 10.41
CA ARG A 43 -7.43 9.20 10.82
C ARG A 43 -8.46 8.08 10.69
N LYS A 44 -8.41 7.35 9.56
CA LYS A 44 -9.29 6.21 9.32
C LYS A 44 -9.07 5.09 10.36
N ARG A 45 -7.81 4.71 10.60
CA ARG A 45 -7.43 3.66 11.56
C ARG A 45 -7.68 4.05 13.00
N ALA A 46 -7.35 5.29 13.39
CA ALA A 46 -7.61 5.85 14.70
C ALA A 46 -9.12 5.90 15.00
N PHE A 47 -9.94 6.19 13.99
CA PHE A 47 -11.39 6.11 14.10
C PHE A 47 -11.89 4.65 14.19
N GLU A 48 -11.30 3.71 13.45
CA GLU A 48 -11.63 2.28 13.52
C GLU A 48 -11.24 1.64 14.86
N THR A 49 -10.17 2.10 15.50
CA THR A 49 -9.62 1.52 16.73
C THR A 49 -9.76 2.42 17.96
N HIS A 50 -10.66 3.40 17.94
CA HIS A 50 -10.84 4.31 19.07
C HIS A 50 -11.43 3.56 20.28
N PRO A 51 -10.93 3.76 21.51
CA PRO A 51 -11.46 3.11 22.71
C PRO A 51 -12.96 3.40 22.93
N ASP A 52 -13.45 4.59 22.59
CA ASP A 52 -14.89 4.91 22.69
C ASP A 52 -15.79 4.07 21.75
N ARG A 53 -15.24 3.38 20.75
CA ARG A 53 -15.98 2.42 19.92
C ARG A 53 -16.02 1.01 20.52
N ALA A 54 -15.25 0.72 21.57
CA ALA A 54 -15.27 -0.55 22.30
C ALA A 54 -16.63 -0.84 22.95
N VAL A 55 -17.42 0.19 23.21
CA VAL A 55 -18.78 0.06 23.76
C VAL A 55 -19.76 -0.51 22.72
N VAL A 56 -19.49 -0.32 21.42
CA VAL A 56 -20.37 -0.74 20.31
C VAL A 56 -19.94 -2.08 19.70
N VAL A 57 -18.64 -2.41 19.78
CA VAL A 57 -18.09 -3.69 19.34
C VAL A 57 -17.89 -4.53 20.60
N ALA A 58 -18.73 -5.52 20.84
CA ALA A 58 -18.76 -6.34 22.06
C ALA A 58 -17.43 -7.09 22.35
N GLY A 59 -16.39 -6.37 22.78
CA GLY A 59 -15.04 -6.91 22.93
C GLY A 59 -14.07 -5.95 23.63
N GLU A 60 -13.50 -6.46 24.72
CA GLU A 60 -12.39 -5.99 25.54
C GLU A 60 -11.80 -4.59 25.22
N PRO A 61 -12.10 -3.54 26.01
CA PRO A 61 -11.58 -2.18 25.80
C PRO A 61 -10.04 -2.12 25.77
N ASP A 62 -9.39 -3.00 26.52
CA ASP A 62 -7.93 -3.14 26.55
C ASP A 62 -7.31 -3.48 25.19
N PHE A 63 -8.04 -4.19 24.33
CA PHE A 63 -7.57 -4.56 22.99
C PHE A 63 -7.54 -3.36 22.04
N LEU A 64 -8.61 -2.56 22.03
CA LEU A 64 -8.70 -1.37 21.18
C LEU A 64 -7.71 -0.30 21.64
N GLU A 65 -7.50 -0.16 22.95
CA GLU A 65 -6.50 0.75 23.50
C GLU A 65 -5.07 0.36 23.09
N LYS A 66 -4.70 -0.93 23.19
CA LYS A 66 -3.40 -1.44 22.71
C LYS A 66 -3.22 -1.17 21.22
N ARG A 67 -4.25 -1.43 20.41
CA ARG A 67 -4.20 -1.21 18.96
C ARG A 67 -4.09 0.27 18.60
N PHE A 68 -4.77 1.14 19.34
CA PHE A 68 -4.66 2.59 19.17
C PHE A 68 -3.25 3.09 19.49
N LYS A 69 -2.62 2.58 20.56
CA LYS A 69 -1.21 2.88 20.90
C LYS A 69 -0.26 2.43 19.79
N GLU A 70 -0.45 1.24 19.22
CA GLU A 70 0.34 0.74 18.08
C GLU A 70 0.19 1.61 16.82
N ILE A 71 -1.04 2.02 16.49
CA ILE A 71 -1.33 2.89 15.34
C ILE A 71 -0.71 4.27 15.53
N ASN A 72 -0.75 4.82 16.74
CA ASN A 72 -0.09 6.07 17.09
C ASN A 72 1.44 6.00 16.94
N LEU A 73 2.06 4.94 17.45
CA LEU A 73 3.49 4.72 17.35
C LEU A 73 3.92 4.60 15.86
N ALA A 74 3.19 3.80 15.08
CA ALA A 74 3.42 3.66 13.64
C ALA A 74 3.26 5.00 12.90
N TYR A 75 2.26 5.81 13.26
CA TYR A 75 2.07 7.14 12.68
C TYR A 75 3.23 8.09 13.01
N GLN A 76 3.71 8.09 14.25
CA GLN A 76 4.84 8.90 14.68
C GLN A 76 6.15 8.50 13.98
N LEU A 77 6.39 7.20 13.80
CA LEU A 77 7.54 6.67 13.05
C LEU A 77 7.51 7.12 11.58
N LEU A 78 6.36 6.96 10.92
CA LEU A 78 6.21 7.38 9.52
C LEU A 78 6.31 8.91 9.37
N GLN A 79 5.77 9.69 10.31
CA GLN A 79 5.98 11.14 10.31
C GLN A 79 7.46 11.52 10.50
N THR A 80 8.19 10.83 11.36
CA THR A 80 9.61 11.09 11.61
C THR A 80 10.45 10.82 10.37
N PHE A 81 10.17 9.72 9.67
CA PHE A 81 10.76 9.40 8.36
C PHE A 81 10.45 10.48 7.31
N LEU A 82 9.19 10.91 7.22
CA LEU A 82 8.75 11.91 6.23
C LEU A 82 9.24 13.33 6.52
N LYS A 83 9.55 13.68 7.77
CA LYS A 83 10.10 14.99 8.15
C LYS A 83 11.59 15.14 7.81
N ALA A 84 12.33 14.04 7.66
CA ALA A 84 13.74 14.07 7.29
C ALA A 84 14.05 13.14 6.09
N PRO A 85 13.47 13.37 4.89
CA PRO A 85 13.71 12.53 3.71
C PRO A 85 15.20 12.48 3.30
N TRP A 86 15.97 13.54 3.62
CA TRP A 86 17.39 13.65 3.31
C TRP A 86 18.30 12.74 4.16
N LYS A 87 17.82 12.23 5.30
CA LYS A 87 18.59 11.36 6.20
C LYS A 87 18.69 9.92 5.70
N TYR A 88 17.77 9.51 4.83
CA TYR A 88 17.67 8.16 4.28
C TYR A 88 17.74 8.20 2.76
N SER A 89 18.65 7.43 2.17
CA SER A 89 18.73 7.23 0.72
C SER A 89 18.27 5.82 0.35
N LEU A 90 17.70 5.71 -0.84
CA LEU A 90 17.21 4.47 -1.41
C LEU A 90 18.01 4.24 -2.69
N ASP A 91 18.79 3.17 -2.76
CA ASP A 91 19.53 2.83 -3.99
C ASP A 91 18.58 2.29 -5.08
N GLU A 92 19.16 1.95 -6.23
CA GLU A 92 18.48 1.33 -7.35
C GLU A 92 17.97 -0.09 -7.04
N THR A 93 18.45 -0.72 -5.95
CA THR A 93 18.06 -2.07 -5.50
C THR A 93 17.00 -2.06 -4.39
N GLY A 94 16.67 -0.90 -3.85
CA GLY A 94 15.73 -0.74 -2.75
C GLY A 94 16.34 -0.93 -1.35
N SER A 95 17.64 -0.93 -1.18
CA SER A 95 18.28 -0.89 0.12
C SER A 95 18.22 0.52 0.73
N ILE A 96 17.81 0.59 2.00
CA ILE A 96 17.77 1.85 2.77
C ILE A 96 19.13 2.04 3.43
N TYR A 97 19.84 3.12 3.13
CA TYR A 97 21.09 3.47 3.79
C TYR A 97 21.14 4.95 4.14
N LYS A 98 21.95 5.29 5.15
CA LYS A 98 22.12 6.67 5.62
C LYS A 98 22.89 7.46 4.58
N ARG A 99 22.33 8.58 4.11
CA ARG A 99 23.06 9.49 3.22
C ARG A 99 24.14 10.20 4.05
N ARG A 100 25.41 10.12 3.64
CA ARG A 100 26.45 11.01 4.18
C ARG A 100 26.06 12.45 3.86
N GLU A 101 26.12 13.33 4.86
CA GLU A 101 25.69 14.72 4.76
C GLU A 101 26.47 15.45 3.65
N PRO A 102 25.80 15.97 2.61
CA PRO A 102 26.42 16.93 1.71
C PRO A 102 26.45 18.32 2.40
N PRO A 103 27.41 19.19 2.03
CA PRO A 103 27.54 20.50 2.65
C PRO A 103 26.30 21.37 2.38
N VAL A 104 25.91 22.09 3.42
CA VAL A 104 24.70 22.93 3.49
C VAL A 104 24.73 24.01 2.42
N LYS A 105 23.75 24.01 1.49
CA LYS A 105 23.43 25.18 0.68
C LYS A 105 22.11 25.79 1.15
N THR A 106 22.16 27.09 1.37
CA THR A 106 21.16 27.95 2.01
C THR A 106 19.81 27.94 1.28
N ALA A 107 18.74 27.93 2.08
CA ALA A 107 17.35 27.88 1.64
C ALA A 107 16.90 29.19 0.98
N ALA A 108 16.38 29.11 -0.24
CA ALA A 108 15.65 30.20 -0.88
C ALA A 108 14.15 29.84 -1.02
N ARG A 109 13.34 30.57 -0.25
CA ARG A 109 11.94 30.98 -0.39
C ARG A 109 10.93 30.14 -1.21
N ARG A 110 9.83 29.82 -0.50
CA ARG A 110 8.49 29.37 -0.94
C ARG A 110 7.91 30.18 -2.10
N LYS A 111 7.07 29.54 -2.93
CA LYS A 111 5.81 30.12 -3.45
C LYS A 111 4.68 29.09 -3.55
N THR A 112 3.51 29.56 -3.15
CA THR A 112 2.15 29.06 -3.35
C THR A 112 1.70 29.15 -4.81
N GLY A 113 0.78 28.27 -5.21
CA GLY A 113 -0.13 28.50 -6.35
C GLY A 113 0.23 27.82 -7.67
N PHE A 114 -0.84 27.41 -8.37
CA PHE A 114 -0.94 26.71 -9.66
C PHE A 114 -0.92 25.18 -9.60
N ALA A 115 -2.02 24.60 -10.12
CA ALA A 115 -2.15 23.21 -10.49
C ALA A 115 -1.07 22.87 -11.54
N LYS A 116 0.13 22.55 -11.07
CA LYS A 116 1.20 22.07 -11.93
C LYS A 116 0.84 20.66 -12.35
N THR A 117 0.60 20.47 -13.65
CA THR A 117 0.62 19.17 -14.30
C THR A 117 1.90 18.47 -13.86
N GLU A 118 1.76 17.36 -13.14
CA GLU A 118 2.89 16.64 -12.57
C GLU A 118 3.79 16.13 -13.72
N PRO A 119 5.12 16.36 -13.69
CA PRO A 119 5.97 16.02 -14.81
C PRO A 119 5.97 14.51 -15.08
N LEU A 120 6.00 14.14 -16.36
CA LEU A 120 6.13 12.76 -16.80
C LEU A 120 7.56 12.25 -16.56
N TYR A 121 7.70 10.94 -16.41
CA TYR A 121 9.02 10.32 -16.24
C TYR A 121 9.86 10.47 -17.52
N GLN A 122 11.11 10.90 -17.37
CA GLN A 122 12.07 11.10 -18.46
C GLN A 122 13.36 10.27 -18.29
N GLY A 123 13.42 9.40 -17.28
CA GLY A 123 14.59 8.56 -17.03
C GLY A 123 14.68 7.34 -17.94
N ARG A 124 15.63 6.47 -17.65
CA ARG A 124 15.81 5.22 -18.42
C ARG A 124 14.76 4.18 -18.04
N MET A 125 14.26 3.47 -19.05
CA MET A 125 13.36 2.33 -18.85
C MET A 125 14.06 1.24 -18.01
N PRO A 126 13.45 0.75 -16.92
CA PRO A 126 14.05 -0.30 -16.10
C PRO A 126 14.30 -1.61 -16.86
N SER A 127 15.47 -2.21 -16.66
CA SER A 127 15.88 -3.49 -17.25
C SER A 127 15.30 -4.69 -16.48
N ARG A 128 13.99 -4.69 -16.25
CA ARG A 128 13.25 -5.77 -15.59
C ARG A 128 11.84 -5.89 -16.16
N ARG A 129 11.15 -6.96 -15.78
CA ARG A 129 9.71 -7.10 -16.07
C ARG A 129 8.91 -6.01 -15.37
N LEU A 130 7.97 -5.43 -16.10
CA LEU A 130 7.09 -4.35 -15.65
C LEU A 130 5.62 -4.78 -15.74
N LEU A 131 4.85 -4.43 -14.71
CA LEU A 131 3.39 -4.49 -14.75
C LEU A 131 2.86 -3.31 -15.58
N LEU A 132 1.62 -3.41 -16.09
CA LEU A 132 1.02 -2.41 -16.98
C LEU A 132 1.13 -0.97 -16.46
N GLY A 133 0.75 -0.74 -15.20
CA GLY A 133 0.85 0.58 -14.59
C GLY A 133 2.28 1.11 -14.49
N GLN A 134 3.24 0.23 -14.18
CA GLN A 134 4.66 0.60 -14.12
C GLN A 134 5.19 0.94 -15.52
N TYR A 135 4.83 0.15 -16.52
CA TYR A 135 5.21 0.41 -17.91
C TYR A 135 4.68 1.76 -18.39
N LEU A 136 3.39 2.05 -18.15
CA LEU A 136 2.77 3.34 -18.48
C LEU A 136 3.52 4.53 -17.86
N TYR A 137 3.93 4.42 -16.60
CA TYR A 137 4.68 5.47 -15.92
C TYR A 137 6.08 5.66 -16.52
N TYR A 138 6.87 4.59 -16.61
CA TYR A 138 8.24 4.66 -17.09
C TYR A 138 8.34 4.95 -18.60
N ALA A 139 7.29 4.65 -19.37
CA ALA A 139 7.18 5.06 -20.77
C ALA A 139 6.72 6.52 -20.94
N GLY A 140 6.52 7.27 -19.85
CA GLY A 140 6.09 8.65 -19.88
C GLY A 140 4.66 8.84 -20.38
N ARG A 141 3.79 7.82 -20.31
CA ARG A 141 2.39 7.89 -20.77
C ARG A 141 1.44 8.40 -19.68
N VAL A 142 1.76 8.14 -18.42
CA VAL A 142 1.01 8.64 -17.26
C VAL A 142 1.96 9.21 -16.24
N SER A 143 1.49 10.24 -15.51
CA SER A 143 2.23 10.73 -14.35
C SER A 143 2.17 9.71 -13.21
N LEU A 144 3.09 9.87 -12.25
CA LEU A 144 3.10 9.05 -11.06
C LEU A 144 1.80 9.19 -10.25
N SER A 145 1.28 10.41 -10.08
CA SER A 145 0.01 10.62 -9.40
C SER A 145 -1.11 9.84 -10.08
N THR A 146 -1.15 9.82 -11.41
CA THR A 146 -2.14 9.06 -12.17
C THR A 146 -1.98 7.55 -11.96
N LEU A 147 -0.74 7.05 -11.95
CA LEU A 147 -0.47 5.65 -11.58
C LEU A 147 -0.97 5.33 -10.16
N ILE A 148 -0.68 6.18 -9.18
CA ILE A 148 -1.12 5.97 -7.78
C ILE A 148 -2.64 5.97 -7.70
N LYS A 149 -3.32 6.93 -8.37
CA LYS A 149 -4.79 6.97 -8.41
C LYS A 149 -5.36 5.67 -8.99
N ALA A 150 -4.77 5.16 -10.08
CA ALA A 150 -5.18 3.89 -10.68
C ALA A 150 -5.03 2.71 -9.72
N ILE A 151 -3.92 2.63 -8.98
CA ILE A 151 -3.67 1.58 -7.99
C ILE A 151 -4.67 1.68 -6.82
N VAL A 152 -4.92 2.90 -6.33
CA VAL A 152 -5.88 3.13 -5.24
C VAL A 152 -7.29 2.77 -5.69
N TRP A 153 -7.72 3.21 -6.88
CA TRP A 153 -8.99 2.84 -7.49
C TRP A 153 -9.14 1.33 -7.58
N GLN A 154 -8.15 0.63 -8.15
CA GLN A 154 -8.19 -0.82 -8.32
C GLN A 154 -8.31 -1.55 -6.98
N ARG A 155 -7.71 -0.99 -5.92
CA ARG A 155 -7.71 -1.58 -4.59
C ARG A 155 -9.00 -1.34 -3.82
N LEU A 156 -9.64 -0.19 -4.00
CA LEU A 156 -10.95 0.10 -3.39
C LEU A 156 -12.04 -0.85 -3.92
N GLN A 157 -11.89 -1.34 -5.14
CA GLN A 157 -12.79 -2.31 -5.76
C GLN A 157 -12.52 -3.76 -5.31
N ARG A 158 -11.53 -4.01 -4.43
CA ARG A 158 -11.19 -5.34 -3.93
C ARG A 158 -11.80 -5.56 -2.54
N PRO A 159 -12.93 -6.28 -2.41
CA PRO A 159 -13.48 -6.61 -1.10
C PRO A 159 -12.48 -7.45 -0.29
N SER A 160 -12.49 -7.31 1.03
CA SER A 160 -11.62 -8.10 1.91
C SER A 160 -12.04 -9.58 1.93
N VAL A 161 -11.09 -10.49 2.19
CA VAL A 161 -11.40 -11.92 2.29
C VAL A 161 -12.44 -12.20 3.38
N GLY A 162 -12.33 -11.53 4.53
CA GLY A 162 -13.31 -11.63 5.62
C GLY A 162 -14.71 -11.16 5.22
N SER A 163 -14.83 -10.04 4.49
CA SER A 163 -16.13 -9.57 4.01
C SER A 163 -16.77 -10.52 2.98
N ILE A 164 -15.96 -11.14 2.12
CA ILE A 164 -16.46 -12.16 1.18
C ILE A 164 -16.94 -13.39 1.96
N ALA A 165 -16.15 -13.85 2.94
CA ALA A 165 -16.50 -14.99 3.77
C ALA A 165 -17.80 -14.77 4.56
N ALA A 166 -17.99 -13.58 5.14
CA ALA A 166 -19.23 -13.22 5.81
C ALA A 166 -20.42 -13.16 4.85
N SER A 167 -20.24 -12.58 3.65
CA SER A 167 -21.30 -12.55 2.64
C SER A 167 -21.74 -13.94 2.16
N TRP A 168 -20.88 -14.95 2.32
CA TRP A 168 -21.17 -16.35 2.01
C TRP A 168 -21.65 -17.15 3.23
N GLY A 169 -21.78 -16.52 4.40
CA GLY A 169 -22.17 -17.18 5.64
C GLY A 169 -21.13 -18.17 6.17
N TRP A 170 -19.86 -18.03 5.79
CA TRP A 170 -18.79 -18.96 6.20
C TRP A 170 -18.08 -18.55 7.49
N ILE A 171 -18.15 -17.27 7.84
CA ILE A 171 -17.56 -16.68 9.04
C ILE A 171 -18.52 -15.61 9.53
N GLU A 172 -18.85 -15.61 10.82
CA GLU A 172 -19.73 -14.59 11.40
C GLU A 172 -18.94 -13.39 11.94
N GLY A 173 -19.64 -12.30 12.27
CA GLY A 173 -19.01 -11.07 12.80
C GLY A 173 -18.10 -11.31 14.02
N PRO A 174 -18.54 -12.06 15.04
CA PRO A 174 -17.70 -12.39 16.20
C PRO A 174 -16.44 -13.18 15.82
N ASP A 175 -16.55 -14.13 14.90
CA ASP A 175 -15.42 -14.93 14.41
C ASP A 175 -14.40 -14.06 13.68
N ILE A 176 -14.84 -13.05 12.92
CA ILE A 176 -13.93 -12.08 12.29
C ILE A 176 -13.10 -11.35 13.33
N LEU A 177 -13.73 -10.90 14.43
CA LEU A 177 -13.03 -10.20 15.51
C LEU A 177 -12.01 -11.12 16.19
N ASP A 178 -12.37 -12.37 16.44
CA ASP A 178 -11.46 -13.37 17.02
C ASP A 178 -10.27 -13.70 16.10
N ILE A 179 -10.51 -13.82 14.79
CA ILE A 179 -9.43 -14.00 13.80
C ILE A 179 -8.50 -12.79 13.81
N LEU A 180 -9.05 -11.58 13.92
CA LEU A 180 -8.27 -10.35 13.94
C LEU A 180 -7.46 -10.18 15.24
N SER A 181 -8.03 -10.54 16.39
CA SER A 181 -7.37 -10.47 17.70
C SER A 181 -6.27 -11.52 17.84
N SER A 182 -6.48 -12.71 17.25
CA SER A 182 -5.56 -13.84 17.30
C SER A 182 -4.46 -13.80 16.25
N ARG A 183 -4.44 -12.75 15.42
CA ARG A 183 -3.53 -12.62 14.29
C ARG A 183 -2.11 -12.33 14.77
N ARG A 184 -1.15 -13.16 14.35
CA ARG A 184 0.25 -12.93 14.64
C ARG A 184 0.76 -11.71 13.87
N TYR A 185 1.85 -11.13 14.38
CA TYR A 185 2.54 -10.04 13.70
C TYR A 185 2.94 -10.46 12.27
N GLY A 186 2.42 -9.76 11.25
CA GLY A 186 2.69 -10.02 9.83
C GLY A 186 1.86 -11.14 9.17
N GLU A 187 1.02 -11.85 9.93
CA GLU A 187 0.15 -12.91 9.39
C GLU A 187 -1.05 -12.32 8.62
N LYS A 188 -1.42 -12.94 7.49
CA LYS A 188 -2.60 -12.52 6.72
C LYS A 188 -3.89 -13.01 7.37
N PHE A 189 -4.99 -12.30 7.14
CA PHE A 189 -6.30 -12.70 7.66
C PHE A 189 -6.65 -14.15 7.30
N GLY A 190 -6.48 -14.53 6.02
CA GLY A 190 -6.77 -15.89 5.56
C GLY A 190 -5.87 -16.96 6.19
N GLU A 191 -4.60 -16.64 6.46
CA GLU A 191 -3.66 -17.55 7.12
C GLU A 191 -4.04 -17.76 8.60
N CYS A 192 -4.41 -16.67 9.29
CA CYS A 192 -4.92 -16.76 10.66
C CYS A 192 -6.22 -17.56 10.73
N ALA A 193 -7.17 -17.29 9.82
CA ALA A 193 -8.44 -18.01 9.73
C ALA A 193 -8.23 -19.52 9.46
N LEU A 194 -7.24 -19.87 8.62
CA LEU A 194 -6.84 -21.25 8.38
C LEU A 194 -6.24 -21.90 9.63
N ARG A 195 -5.33 -21.20 10.31
CA ARG A 195 -4.66 -21.69 11.52
C ARG A 195 -5.61 -21.87 12.70
N ARG A 196 -6.60 -20.99 12.84
CA ARG A 196 -7.63 -21.01 13.89
C ARG A 196 -8.78 -21.98 13.58
N GLY A 197 -8.81 -22.57 12.38
CA GLY A 197 -9.84 -23.55 11.98
C GLY A 197 -11.13 -22.95 11.44
N TYR A 198 -11.24 -21.63 11.31
CA TYR A 198 -12.42 -20.96 10.72
C TYR A 198 -12.57 -21.24 9.23
N LEU A 199 -11.47 -21.44 8.51
CA LEU A 199 -11.47 -21.75 7.09
C LEU A 199 -10.61 -22.98 6.79
N SER A 200 -11.04 -23.81 5.84
CA SER A 200 -10.18 -24.81 5.23
C SER A 200 -9.34 -24.20 4.11
N ARG A 201 -8.26 -24.87 3.70
CA ARG A 201 -7.44 -24.43 2.54
C ARG A 201 -8.28 -24.27 1.27
N TYR A 202 -9.22 -25.18 1.05
CA TYR A 202 -10.14 -25.14 -0.08
C TYR A 202 -11.04 -23.89 -0.05
N LYS A 203 -11.71 -23.64 1.09
CA LYS A 203 -12.55 -22.44 1.27
C LYS A 203 -11.73 -21.16 1.09
N LEU A 204 -10.52 -21.10 1.66
CA LEU A 204 -9.64 -19.95 1.48
C LEU A 204 -9.26 -19.74 0.00
N GLY A 205 -8.97 -20.81 -0.74
CA GLY A 205 -8.73 -20.76 -2.19
C GLY A 205 -9.90 -20.12 -2.94
N MET A 206 -11.12 -20.60 -2.70
CA MET A 206 -12.33 -20.04 -3.32
C MET A 206 -12.53 -18.54 -3.03
N LEU A 207 -12.27 -18.10 -1.79
CA LEU A 207 -12.37 -16.69 -1.42
C LEU A 207 -11.34 -15.84 -2.17
N LEU A 208 -10.11 -16.33 -2.30
CA LEU A 208 -9.04 -15.64 -3.02
C LEU A 208 -9.32 -15.57 -4.52
N ASP A 209 -9.91 -16.62 -5.10
CA ASP A 209 -10.34 -16.63 -6.50
C ASP A 209 -11.47 -15.64 -6.75
N ARG A 210 -12.48 -15.63 -5.87
CA ARG A 210 -13.56 -14.64 -5.94
C ARG A 210 -13.03 -13.22 -5.80
N GLN A 211 -12.13 -12.98 -4.84
CA GLN A 211 -11.54 -11.68 -4.61
C GLN A 211 -10.75 -11.19 -5.84
N ARG A 212 -10.01 -12.08 -6.51
CA ARG A 212 -9.30 -11.79 -7.76
C ARG A 212 -10.27 -11.49 -8.90
N ALA A 213 -11.37 -12.24 -9.02
CA ALA A 213 -12.37 -12.04 -10.06
C ALA A 213 -13.16 -10.72 -9.91
N ILE A 214 -13.43 -10.28 -8.69
CA ILE A 214 -14.12 -8.99 -8.44
C ILE A 214 -13.19 -7.81 -8.73
N GLN A 215 -11.89 -7.93 -8.45
CA GLN A 215 -10.96 -6.84 -8.64
C GLN A 215 -10.80 -6.50 -10.14
N PRO A 216 -11.19 -5.30 -10.59
CA PRO A 216 -11.05 -4.93 -11.99
C PRO A 216 -9.57 -4.83 -12.38
N PRO A 217 -9.22 -5.06 -13.65
CA PRO A 217 -7.86 -4.81 -14.13
C PRO A 217 -7.55 -3.31 -14.08
N ILE A 218 -6.31 -2.96 -13.72
CA ILE A 218 -5.89 -1.55 -13.63
C ILE A 218 -6.05 -0.79 -14.95
N GLY A 219 -6.02 -1.49 -16.09
CA GLY A 219 -6.29 -0.93 -17.42
C GLY A 219 -7.66 -0.24 -17.52
N LYS A 220 -8.67 -0.77 -16.82
CA LYS A 220 -10.04 -0.26 -16.83
C LYS A 220 -10.12 1.18 -16.29
N TYR A 221 -9.34 1.50 -15.26
CA TYR A 221 -9.23 2.86 -14.73
C TYR A 221 -8.85 3.87 -15.81
N PHE A 222 -7.85 3.55 -16.63
CA PHE A 222 -7.37 4.47 -17.65
C PHE A 222 -8.37 4.68 -18.79
N LEU A 223 -9.24 3.69 -19.05
CA LEU A 223 -10.33 3.82 -20.01
C LEU A 223 -11.48 4.67 -19.45
N GLU A 224 -11.90 4.40 -18.21
CA GLU A 224 -13.03 5.09 -17.56
C GLU A 224 -12.74 6.57 -17.31
N GLU A 225 -11.50 6.91 -16.95
CA GLU A 225 -11.07 8.29 -16.76
C GLU A 225 -10.70 9.00 -18.06
N GLY A 226 -10.86 8.35 -19.23
CA GLY A 226 -10.54 8.91 -20.53
C GLY A 226 -9.05 9.22 -20.74
N ILE A 227 -8.17 8.60 -19.94
CA ILE A 227 -6.71 8.79 -20.01
C ILE A 227 -6.14 8.06 -21.24
N LEU A 228 -6.73 6.91 -21.57
CA LEU A 228 -6.37 6.10 -22.73
C LEU A 228 -7.64 5.64 -23.45
N THR A 229 -7.55 5.54 -24.77
CA THR A 229 -8.53 4.81 -25.58
C THR A 229 -8.27 3.30 -25.53
N SER A 230 -9.27 2.51 -25.93
CA SER A 230 -9.13 1.04 -26.04
C SER A 230 -7.99 0.63 -26.98
N PHE A 231 -7.84 1.35 -28.09
CA PHE A 231 -6.78 1.13 -29.07
C PHE A 231 -5.38 1.46 -28.51
N GLU A 232 -5.23 2.58 -27.81
CA GLU A 232 -3.97 2.94 -27.16
C GLU A 232 -3.57 1.94 -26.08
N LEU A 233 -4.55 1.51 -25.27
CA LEU A 233 -4.32 0.51 -24.23
C LEU A 233 -3.83 -0.80 -24.83
N TYR A 234 -4.45 -1.27 -25.93
CA TYR A 234 -4.02 -2.46 -26.64
C TYR A 234 -2.56 -2.34 -27.13
N LYS A 235 -2.23 -1.22 -27.79
CA LYS A 235 -0.88 -0.96 -28.28
C LYS A 235 0.16 -0.97 -27.15
N ILE A 236 -0.15 -0.33 -26.03
CA ILE A 236 0.71 -0.25 -24.86
C ILE A 236 0.94 -1.63 -24.23
N VAL A 237 -0.10 -2.46 -24.15
CA VAL A 237 0.02 -3.84 -23.66
C VAL A 237 0.96 -4.65 -24.55
N GLU A 238 0.89 -4.51 -25.87
CA GLU A 238 1.79 -5.20 -26.80
C GLU A 238 3.24 -4.70 -26.74
N GLU A 239 3.44 -3.39 -26.56
CA GLU A 239 4.78 -2.83 -26.31
C GLU A 239 5.37 -3.33 -24.98
N MET A 240 4.57 -3.35 -23.90
CA MET A 240 4.96 -3.89 -22.60
C MET A 240 5.33 -5.37 -22.70
N LYS A 241 4.52 -6.19 -23.40
CA LYS A 241 4.85 -7.61 -23.61
C LYS A 241 6.18 -7.77 -24.34
N ARG A 242 6.44 -6.97 -25.39
CA ARG A 242 7.74 -6.96 -26.09
C ARG A 242 8.89 -6.60 -25.16
N HIS A 243 8.73 -5.59 -24.31
CA HIS A 243 9.73 -5.23 -23.29
C HIS A 243 9.98 -6.39 -22.33
N ASN A 244 8.91 -6.97 -21.76
CA ASN A 244 9.00 -8.04 -20.76
C ASN A 244 9.60 -9.33 -21.33
N ARG A 245 9.42 -9.62 -22.62
CA ARG A 245 10.05 -10.78 -23.28
C ARG A 245 11.57 -10.74 -23.24
N LYS A 246 12.19 -9.56 -23.23
CA LYS A 246 13.66 -9.41 -23.11
C LYS A 246 14.21 -9.85 -21.74
N PHE A 247 13.34 -9.92 -20.74
CA PHE A 247 13.67 -10.30 -19.37
C PHE A 247 12.99 -11.63 -19.00
N TRP A 248 12.80 -12.50 -20.00
CA TRP A 248 12.36 -13.87 -19.77
C TRP A 248 13.56 -14.76 -19.47
N SER A 249 13.95 -14.84 -18.21
CA SER A 249 14.76 -15.94 -17.70
C SER A 249 13.86 -17.15 -17.45
N CYS A 250 14.25 -18.29 -18.03
CA CYS A 250 13.75 -19.62 -17.65
C CYS A 250 13.96 -19.88 -16.16
#